data_AF-F9DL26-F1
#
_entry.id   AF-F9DL26-F1
#
_cell.length_a   1.000
_cell.length_b   1.000
_cell.length_c   1.000
_cell.angle_alpha   90.00
_cell.angle_beta   90.00
_cell.angle_gamma   90.00
#
_symmetry.space_group_name_H-M   'P 1'
#
loop_
_entity.id
_entity.type
_entity.pdbx_description
1 polymer ?
#
loop_
_entity_poly.entity_id
_entity_poly.type
_entity_poly.pdbx_seq_one_letter_code
_entity_poly.pdbx_strand_id
1 'polypeptide(L)'
;MEEMDTKIVYVLSSDENDLFWEQCLISVMSARHHMPNSTIYLVCDDRTYATLNGLRQQIFSIVNKTIVENFEPSVSKVERSRLMKTRLREIVFGDFLYLDCDTMVIQSLAEIDQESADIAAVLDGHCLFKHHPMRDYFLKQNAGLQYKHDKITQYFNGGVMYAKDSEAAHVFYKQWHSNYQLSVSKGIFIDEPALSKSNLDPCCVKIEELNGSWNCQIRFGALYLANAKVLHFCSKKNMPVSRLSEKNFLKTVKAYGIDTPMLSNYLQDWRSTMECGYVVGVGLDAEFMLSRNYEQARMNFINAGIQQDLYFPHIKIFKDGWRFVRNNILGHIAPVRLAKILYKEKFGIDITEENYSNFNKMLFRLLTESDTSSWTMLADKIAVRDYIAKQNLEDILCQKYAEWKTVSAIDFDTLPEQFVLKCNHDNGSCIVVRDKWSLDMEFIKRFYKKKLNAQFGITTAEPHYKGISPCVFAEEYLAPDKDYSSSVICYKFFAFYGKADYCQVVYDSNSYKTQRSVIYDTNIWEKQIGFINRHEGSLDIPVPTTLEKMRHVVHQLGKTLPFCRIDLYEFHNKVYFSEMTFLPGAGRITSFSDEFLTILGGKLIEMQNSWILKSKKIQM
;
A
#
# COMPACT_ATOMS: atom_id res chain seq x y z
N MET A 1 48.06 0.63 1.93
CA MET A 1 46.71 1.08 1.53
C MET A 1 46.21 0.03 0.58
N GLU A 2 45.00 -0.47 0.78
CA GLU A 2 44.42 -1.46 -0.15
C GLU A 2 44.23 -0.80 -1.52
N GLU A 3 44.75 -1.44 -2.56
CA GLU A 3 44.54 -1.03 -3.95
C GLU A 3 43.27 -1.70 -4.47
N MET A 4 42.54 -1.01 -5.34
CA MET A 4 41.32 -1.50 -5.97
C MET A 4 41.42 -1.28 -7.47
N ASP A 5 41.36 -2.37 -8.22
CA ASP A 5 41.45 -2.39 -9.69
C ASP A 5 40.12 -1.96 -10.33
N THR A 6 39.01 -2.33 -9.70
CA THR A 6 37.67 -1.88 -10.07
C THR A 6 37.57 -0.36 -9.99
N LYS A 7 36.99 0.27 -11.02
CA LYS A 7 36.79 1.73 -11.05
C LYS A 7 35.53 2.11 -10.30
N ILE A 8 35.56 3.18 -9.52
CA ILE A 8 34.34 3.78 -8.98
C ILE A 8 33.77 4.72 -10.05
N VAL A 9 32.48 4.60 -10.36
CA VAL A 9 31.84 5.38 -11.42
C VAL A 9 30.61 6.12 -10.90
N TYR A 10 30.55 7.41 -11.20
CA TYR A 10 29.41 8.28 -10.90
C TYR A 10 28.74 8.77 -12.19
N VAL A 11 27.43 8.99 -12.14
CA VAL A 11 26.67 9.65 -13.21
C VAL A 11 26.03 10.92 -12.68
N LEU A 12 26.39 12.07 -13.26
CA LEU A 12 25.90 13.37 -12.83
C LEU A 12 25.15 14.08 -13.96
N SER A 13 23.89 14.44 -13.69
CA SER A 13 23.14 15.43 -14.46
C SER A 13 22.63 16.52 -13.51
N SER A 14 23.23 17.70 -13.55
CA SER A 14 23.02 18.77 -12.57
C SER A 14 23.28 20.16 -13.17
N ASP A 15 22.57 21.15 -12.65
CA ASP A 15 22.81 22.57 -12.90
C ASP A 15 22.85 23.38 -11.60
N GLU A 16 23.05 24.69 -11.71
CA GLU A 16 23.15 25.60 -10.57
C GLU A 16 21.86 25.77 -9.78
N ASN A 17 20.71 25.27 -10.25
CA ASN A 17 19.42 25.41 -9.58
C ASN A 17 19.02 24.18 -8.77
N ASP A 18 19.76 23.07 -8.85
CA ASP A 18 19.52 21.86 -8.06
C ASP A 18 20.57 21.65 -6.95
N LEU A 19 20.53 20.46 -6.32
CA LEU A 19 21.44 20.05 -5.25
C LEU A 19 22.15 18.71 -5.56
N PHE A 20 22.17 18.27 -6.82
CA PHE A 20 22.71 16.95 -7.19
C PHE A 20 24.23 16.94 -7.27
N TRP A 21 24.85 18.06 -7.64
CA TRP A 21 26.31 18.21 -7.62
C TRP A 21 26.85 18.11 -6.20
N GLU A 22 26.15 18.69 -5.23
CA GLU A 22 26.51 18.70 -3.81
C GLU A 22 26.44 17.30 -3.21
N GLN A 23 25.40 16.53 -3.56
CA GLN A 23 25.31 15.11 -3.21
C GLN A 23 26.50 14.35 -3.80
N CYS A 24 26.74 14.50 -5.12
CA CYS A 24 27.85 13.85 -5.81
C CYS A 24 29.21 14.20 -5.18
N LEU A 25 29.42 15.46 -4.80
CA LEU A 25 30.64 15.92 -4.14
C LEU A 25 30.86 15.19 -2.81
N ILE A 26 29.84 15.08 -1.96
CA ILE A 26 29.90 14.32 -0.70
C ILE A 26 30.32 12.87 -0.99
N SER A 27 29.67 12.23 -1.97
CA SER A 27 29.96 10.84 -2.32
C SER A 27 31.40 10.66 -2.81
N VAL A 28 31.86 11.47 -3.76
CA VAL A 28 33.22 11.39 -4.31
C VAL A 28 34.26 11.67 -3.22
N MET A 29 34.04 12.66 -2.36
CA MET A 29 34.94 12.96 -1.25
C MET A 29 35.03 11.82 -0.25
N SER A 30 33.90 11.16 0.05
CA SER A 30 33.88 9.99 0.92
C SER A 30 34.60 8.79 0.32
N ALA A 31 34.41 8.55 -0.99
CA ALA A 31 35.16 7.53 -1.72
C ALA A 31 36.67 7.84 -1.70
N ARG A 32 37.08 9.09 -1.93
CA ARG A 32 38.49 9.50 -1.84
C ARG A 32 39.07 9.36 -0.43
N HIS A 33 38.27 9.62 0.60
CA HIS A 33 38.71 9.49 1.99
C HIS A 33 39.07 8.04 2.33
N HIS A 34 38.22 7.08 1.96
CA HIS A 34 38.42 5.66 2.27
C HIS A 34 39.25 4.91 1.23
N MET A 35 39.28 5.38 -0.02
CA MET A 35 39.95 4.76 -1.16
C MET A 35 40.84 5.76 -1.91
N PRO A 36 41.90 6.32 -1.27
CA PRO A 36 42.67 7.44 -1.81
C PRO A 36 43.30 7.17 -3.18
N ASN A 37 43.72 5.93 -3.44
CA ASN A 37 44.39 5.54 -4.68
C ASN A 37 43.46 4.92 -5.74
N SER A 38 42.18 4.71 -5.42
CA SER A 38 41.23 4.12 -6.38
C SER A 38 41.09 4.96 -7.65
N THR A 39 40.64 4.38 -8.76
CA THR A 39 40.28 5.16 -9.95
C THR A 39 38.80 5.56 -9.88
N ILE A 40 38.49 6.87 -9.87
CA ILE A 40 37.12 7.41 -9.92
C ILE A 40 36.86 8.08 -11.26
N TYR A 41 35.79 7.66 -11.94
CA TYR A 41 35.28 8.30 -13.15
C TYR A 41 33.98 9.05 -12.88
N LEU A 42 33.86 10.24 -13.47
CA LEU A 42 32.63 11.03 -13.52
C LEU A 42 32.08 11.01 -14.95
N VAL A 43 30.90 10.43 -15.15
CA VAL A 43 30.16 10.50 -16.41
C VAL A 43 29.10 11.59 -16.28
N CYS A 44 29.09 12.58 -17.17
CA CYS A 44 28.12 13.68 -17.13
C CYS A 44 27.66 14.09 -18.52
N ASP A 45 26.51 14.75 -18.61
CA ASP A 45 26.02 15.27 -19.87
C ASP A 45 26.64 16.63 -20.22
N ASP A 46 26.60 17.00 -21.51
CA ASP A 46 27.15 18.25 -22.05
C ASP A 46 26.69 19.51 -21.30
N ARG A 47 25.43 19.57 -20.86
CA ARG A 47 24.92 20.72 -20.09
C ARG A 47 25.49 20.77 -18.69
N THR A 48 25.56 19.61 -18.03
CA THR A 48 26.18 19.50 -16.71
C THR A 48 27.62 19.94 -16.78
N TYR A 49 28.39 19.42 -17.73
CA TYR A 49 29.80 19.77 -17.93
C TYR A 49 30.00 21.28 -18.11
N ALA A 50 29.15 21.95 -18.90
CA ALA A 50 29.20 23.41 -19.07
C ALA A 50 28.99 24.20 -17.76
N THR A 51 28.27 23.63 -16.79
CA THR A 51 28.07 24.23 -15.45
C THR A 51 29.15 23.85 -14.43
N LEU A 52 30.08 22.96 -14.76
CA LEU A 52 31.20 22.59 -13.86
C LEU A 52 32.32 23.64 -13.92
N ASN A 53 31.96 24.88 -13.63
CA ASN A 53 32.86 26.03 -13.56
C ASN A 53 32.82 26.66 -12.15
N GLY A 54 33.69 27.64 -11.87
CA GLY A 54 33.73 28.31 -10.58
C GLY A 54 34.00 27.33 -9.43
N LEU A 55 33.12 27.27 -8.43
CA LEU A 55 33.24 26.32 -7.32
C LEU A 55 32.96 24.87 -7.77
N ARG A 56 32.07 24.67 -8.75
CA ARG A 56 31.65 23.33 -9.20
C ARG A 56 32.78 22.54 -9.88
N GLN A 57 33.76 23.24 -10.44
CA GLN A 57 34.93 22.62 -11.09
C GLN A 57 35.84 21.88 -10.09
N GLN A 58 35.72 22.11 -8.78
CA GLN A 58 36.50 21.42 -7.75
C GLN A 58 36.34 19.90 -7.82
N ILE A 59 35.22 19.39 -8.35
CA ILE A 59 35.04 17.94 -8.53
C ILE A 59 36.13 17.32 -9.43
N PHE A 60 36.70 18.08 -10.37
CA PHE A 60 37.77 17.60 -11.25
C PHE A 60 39.09 17.32 -10.52
N SER A 61 39.33 17.91 -9.34
CA SER A 61 40.55 17.64 -8.58
C SER A 61 40.49 16.34 -7.78
N ILE A 62 39.31 15.73 -7.65
CA ILE A 62 39.06 14.54 -6.82
C ILE A 62 38.58 13.32 -7.63
N VAL A 63 38.43 13.48 -8.95
CA VAL A 63 38.17 12.38 -9.90
C VAL A 63 39.37 12.22 -10.84
N ASN A 64 39.57 11.01 -11.38
CA ASN A 64 40.68 10.73 -12.29
C ASN A 64 40.32 11.01 -13.75
N LYS A 65 39.05 10.85 -14.12
CA LYS A 65 38.58 11.04 -15.49
C LYS A 65 37.14 11.54 -15.51
N THR A 66 36.88 12.50 -16.39
CA THR A 66 35.53 12.94 -16.74
C THR A 66 35.20 12.48 -18.15
N ILE A 67 34.03 11.88 -18.34
CA ILE A 67 33.49 11.47 -19.65
C ILE A 67 32.22 12.28 -19.90
N VAL A 68 32.15 12.93 -21.06
CA VAL A 68 31.04 13.82 -21.42
C VAL A 68 30.22 13.19 -22.53
N GLU A 69 28.95 12.91 -22.25
CA GLU A 69 27.98 12.43 -23.25
C GLU A 69 27.15 13.59 -23.79
N ASN A 70 26.98 13.65 -25.11
CA ASN A 70 26.20 14.70 -25.77
C ASN A 70 24.78 14.22 -26.00
N PHE A 71 23.79 15.08 -25.71
CA PHE A 71 22.38 14.78 -25.94
C PHE A 71 21.67 15.91 -26.67
N GLU A 72 20.64 15.56 -27.41
CA GLU A 72 19.74 16.53 -28.04
C GLU A 72 19.17 17.51 -26.99
N PRO A 73 18.99 18.81 -27.34
CA PRO A 73 18.49 19.81 -26.39
C PRO A 73 17.12 19.51 -25.80
N SER A 74 16.29 18.73 -26.50
CA SER A 74 14.94 18.34 -26.05
C SER A 74 14.95 17.32 -24.91
N VAL A 75 16.02 16.55 -24.74
CA VAL A 75 16.11 15.49 -23.72
C VAL A 75 16.20 16.12 -22.34
N SER A 76 15.29 15.71 -21.45
CA SER A 76 15.19 16.26 -20.10
C SER A 76 16.40 15.88 -19.22
N LYS A 77 16.68 16.67 -18.17
CA LYS A 77 17.76 16.39 -17.21
C LYS A 77 17.63 15.01 -16.55
N VAL A 78 16.41 14.63 -16.16
CA VAL A 78 16.13 13.31 -15.57
C VAL A 78 16.44 12.19 -16.56
N GLU A 79 15.99 12.35 -17.79
CA GLU A 79 16.21 11.36 -18.85
C GLU A 79 17.69 11.23 -19.22
N ARG A 80 18.42 12.34 -19.37
CA ARG A 80 19.89 12.36 -19.59
C ARG A 80 20.63 11.54 -18.53
N SER A 81 20.32 11.76 -17.24
CA SER A 81 20.90 10.99 -16.14
C SER A 81 20.71 9.48 -16.31
N ARG A 82 19.49 9.04 -16.65
CA ARG A 82 19.18 7.61 -16.80
C ARG A 82 19.70 7.01 -18.10
N LEU A 83 19.75 7.76 -19.19
CA LEU A 83 20.38 7.32 -20.43
C LEU A 83 21.88 7.07 -20.25
N MET A 84 22.59 7.94 -19.53
CA MET A 84 24.00 7.70 -19.17
C MET A 84 24.16 6.48 -18.27
N LYS A 85 23.36 6.39 -17.19
CA LYS A 85 23.42 5.28 -16.22
C LYS A 85 23.23 3.91 -16.88
N THR A 86 22.21 3.79 -17.72
CA THR A 86 21.87 2.53 -18.41
C THR A 86 22.86 2.15 -19.52
N ARG A 87 23.76 3.07 -19.92
CA ARG A 87 24.82 2.83 -20.92
C ARG A 87 26.21 2.75 -20.32
N LEU A 88 26.37 2.78 -18.99
CA LEU A 88 27.70 2.84 -18.36
C LEU A 88 28.67 1.76 -18.84
N ARG A 89 28.20 0.54 -19.10
CA ARG A 89 29.06 -0.54 -19.59
C ARG A 89 29.58 -0.34 -21.01
N GLU A 90 28.86 0.42 -21.84
CA GLU A 90 29.31 0.88 -23.17
C GLU A 90 30.35 2.02 -23.05
N ILE A 91 30.23 2.84 -22.00
CA ILE A 91 31.00 4.08 -21.83
C ILE A 91 32.34 3.83 -21.10
N VAL A 92 32.34 2.95 -20.10
CA VAL A 92 33.48 2.67 -19.24
C VAL A 92 34.15 1.39 -19.73
N PHE A 93 35.48 1.31 -19.64
CA PHE A 93 36.27 0.11 -19.96
C PHE A 93 36.88 -0.49 -18.68
N GLY A 94 36.94 -1.82 -18.60
CA GLY A 94 37.31 -2.58 -17.40
C GLY A 94 36.24 -2.54 -16.30
N ASP A 95 36.41 -3.34 -15.27
CA ASP A 95 35.43 -3.49 -14.18
C ASP A 95 35.11 -2.16 -13.50
N PHE A 96 33.85 -1.99 -13.10
CA PHE A 96 33.44 -0.83 -12.32
C PHE A 96 32.41 -1.15 -11.23
N LEU A 97 32.43 -0.33 -10.19
CA LEU A 97 31.42 -0.19 -9.16
C LEU A 97 30.74 1.17 -9.33
N TYR A 98 29.50 1.15 -9.80
CA TYR A 98 28.67 2.33 -9.92
C TYR A 98 28.12 2.73 -8.55
N LEU A 99 28.14 4.03 -8.25
CA LEU A 99 27.54 4.64 -7.06
C LEU A 99 26.62 5.79 -7.48
N ASP A 100 25.37 5.79 -6.99
CA ASP A 100 24.48 6.96 -7.10
C ASP A 100 25.11 8.15 -6.33
N CYS A 101 24.83 9.37 -6.80
CA CYS A 101 25.38 10.59 -6.21
C CYS A 101 24.94 10.84 -4.77
N ASP A 102 23.87 10.22 -4.29
CA ASP A 102 23.35 10.37 -2.93
C ASP A 102 23.82 9.26 -1.97
N THR A 103 25.05 8.76 -2.20
CA THR A 103 25.72 7.76 -1.38
C THR A 103 26.93 8.32 -0.64
N MET A 104 27.35 7.64 0.42
CA MET A 104 28.57 7.94 1.16
C MET A 104 29.33 6.64 1.41
N VAL A 105 30.57 6.55 0.92
CA VAL A 105 31.50 5.47 1.25
C VAL A 105 32.02 5.69 2.67
N ILE A 106 31.93 4.68 3.52
CA ILE A 106 32.28 4.78 4.95
C ILE A 106 33.28 3.72 5.40
N GLN A 107 33.64 2.77 4.53
CA GLN A 107 34.69 1.77 4.72
C GLN A 107 35.41 1.47 3.39
N SER A 108 36.49 0.68 3.45
CA SER A 108 37.18 0.19 2.26
C SER A 108 36.25 -0.61 1.34
N LEU A 109 36.39 -0.38 0.04
CA LEU A 109 35.67 -1.09 -1.03
C LEU A 109 36.55 -2.11 -1.76
N ALA A 110 37.81 -2.29 -1.37
CA ALA A 110 38.78 -3.13 -2.08
C ALA A 110 38.33 -4.59 -2.26
N GLU A 111 37.54 -5.12 -1.33
CA GLU A 111 36.95 -6.46 -1.42
C GLU A 111 36.08 -6.67 -2.67
N ILE A 112 35.64 -5.61 -3.36
CA ILE A 112 34.81 -5.73 -4.57
C ILE A 112 35.56 -6.44 -5.70
N ASP A 113 36.90 -6.38 -5.72
CA ASP A 113 37.71 -7.06 -6.73
C ASP A 113 37.68 -8.60 -6.58
N GLN A 114 37.14 -9.10 -5.47
CA GLN A 114 36.90 -10.53 -5.25
C GLN A 114 35.54 -10.99 -5.76
N GLU A 115 34.68 -10.05 -6.21
CA GLU A 115 33.38 -10.39 -6.78
C GLU A 115 33.55 -11.14 -8.11
N SER A 116 32.85 -12.25 -8.24
CA SER A 116 32.94 -13.13 -9.40
C SER A 116 31.79 -12.95 -10.39
N ALA A 117 30.67 -12.38 -9.93
CA ALA A 117 29.48 -12.12 -10.72
C ALA A 117 29.76 -11.22 -11.93
N ASP A 118 29.00 -11.37 -13.02
CA ASP A 118 29.06 -10.41 -14.12
C ASP A 118 28.43 -9.07 -13.73
N ILE A 119 27.36 -9.12 -12.94
CA ILE A 119 26.66 -7.97 -12.38
C ILE A 119 26.21 -8.32 -10.98
N ALA A 120 26.47 -7.43 -10.02
CA ALA A 120 26.01 -7.61 -8.65
C ALA A 120 25.43 -6.33 -8.07
N ALA A 121 24.37 -6.45 -7.26
CA ALA A 121 23.71 -5.34 -6.59
C ALA A 121 23.00 -5.81 -5.31
N VAL A 122 22.59 -4.88 -4.45
CA VAL A 122 21.81 -5.19 -3.25
C VAL A 122 20.32 -5.13 -3.55
N LEU A 123 19.53 -6.01 -2.92
CA LEU A 123 18.07 -5.97 -3.00
C LEU A 123 17.52 -4.63 -2.49
N ASP A 124 16.54 -4.07 -3.21
CA ASP A 124 15.78 -2.93 -2.71
C ASP A 124 15.02 -3.33 -1.45
N GLY A 125 15.09 -2.50 -0.42
CA GLY A 125 14.52 -2.77 0.89
C GLY A 125 15.15 -3.92 1.66
N HIS A 126 16.28 -4.47 1.22
CA HIS A 126 16.99 -5.60 1.85
C HIS A 126 16.12 -6.84 2.09
N CYS A 127 15.16 -7.07 1.21
CA CYS A 127 14.27 -8.23 1.31
C CYS A 127 13.84 -8.70 -0.08
N LEU A 128 13.38 -9.96 -0.15
CA LEU A 128 12.77 -10.49 -1.36
C LEU A 128 11.54 -9.66 -1.74
N PHE A 129 11.29 -9.54 -3.05
CA PHE A 129 10.26 -8.64 -3.57
C PHE A 129 8.87 -8.93 -3.02
N LYS A 130 8.54 -10.21 -2.77
CA LYS A 130 7.29 -10.64 -2.14
C LYS A 130 7.05 -10.05 -0.74
N HIS A 131 8.11 -9.71 -0.01
CA HIS A 131 8.06 -9.16 1.34
C HIS A 131 8.28 -7.64 1.36
N HIS A 132 8.50 -7.02 0.20
CA HIS A 132 8.87 -5.62 0.11
C HIS A 132 7.74 -4.69 0.61
N PRO A 133 7.96 -3.80 1.60
CA PRO A 133 6.92 -2.93 2.15
C PRO A 133 6.26 -2.00 1.12
N MET A 134 6.98 -1.71 0.04
CA MET A 134 6.50 -0.88 -1.08
C MET A 134 6.21 -1.69 -2.37
N ARG A 135 6.00 -3.01 -2.27
CA ARG A 135 5.75 -3.88 -3.44
C ARG A 135 4.67 -3.33 -4.37
N ASP A 136 3.52 -2.92 -3.82
CA ASP A 136 2.40 -2.37 -4.60
C ASP A 136 2.79 -1.10 -5.37
N TYR A 137 3.65 -0.26 -4.78
CA TYR A 137 4.16 0.93 -5.43
C TYR A 137 5.06 0.56 -6.62
N PHE A 138 5.96 -0.40 -6.43
CA PHE A 138 6.82 -0.90 -7.51
C PHE A 138 6.01 -1.59 -8.61
N LEU A 139 5.02 -2.43 -8.29
CA LEU A 139 4.15 -3.05 -9.29
C LEU A 139 3.42 -2.01 -10.14
N LYS A 140 2.91 -0.94 -9.54
CA LYS A 140 2.28 0.18 -10.26
C LYS A 140 3.26 0.88 -11.21
N GLN A 141 4.49 1.12 -10.76
CA GLN A 141 5.53 1.69 -11.61
C GLN A 141 5.90 0.78 -12.78
N ASN A 142 5.92 -0.53 -12.54
CA ASN A 142 6.28 -1.54 -13.51
C ASN A 142 5.15 -1.87 -14.52
N ALA A 143 3.91 -1.46 -14.24
CA ALA A 143 2.73 -1.81 -15.05
C ALA A 143 2.82 -1.35 -16.51
N GLY A 144 3.47 -0.21 -16.78
CA GLY A 144 3.59 0.31 -18.15
C GLY A 144 4.51 -0.51 -19.06
N LEU A 145 5.36 -1.38 -18.51
CA LEU A 145 6.35 -2.18 -19.25
C LEU A 145 5.91 -3.61 -19.59
N GLN A 146 4.73 -4.02 -19.10
CA GLN A 146 4.02 -5.27 -19.43
C GLN A 146 4.91 -6.53 -19.42
N TYR A 147 5.68 -6.74 -18.36
CA TYR A 147 6.44 -7.97 -18.14
C TYR A 147 5.88 -8.75 -16.94
N LYS A 148 6.22 -10.04 -16.82
CA LYS A 148 5.65 -10.98 -15.85
C LYS A 148 6.08 -10.64 -14.41
N HIS A 149 5.33 -9.76 -13.74
CA HIS A 149 5.67 -9.29 -12.38
C HIS A 149 5.61 -10.39 -11.32
N ASP A 150 4.82 -11.44 -11.55
CA ASP A 150 4.75 -12.67 -10.77
C ASP A 150 6.09 -13.41 -10.70
N LYS A 151 6.96 -13.21 -11.69
CA LYS A 151 8.29 -13.81 -11.73
C LYS A 151 9.36 -13.02 -10.98
N ILE A 152 9.03 -11.82 -10.49
CA ILE A 152 9.99 -11.01 -9.73
C ILE A 152 10.14 -11.61 -8.33
N THR A 153 11.21 -12.36 -8.12
CA THR A 153 11.61 -12.87 -6.80
C THR A 153 12.51 -11.88 -6.07
N GLN A 154 13.51 -11.38 -6.78
CA GLN A 154 14.49 -10.39 -6.34
C GLN A 154 14.29 -9.08 -7.12
N TYR A 155 14.25 -7.97 -6.39
CA TYR A 155 14.17 -6.63 -6.96
C TYR A 155 15.36 -5.85 -6.45
N PHE A 156 16.22 -5.40 -7.35
CA PHE A 156 17.51 -4.81 -7.00
C PHE A 156 17.43 -3.29 -6.99
N ASN A 157 18.11 -2.68 -6.01
CA ASN A 157 18.32 -1.25 -5.97
C ASN A 157 19.45 -0.88 -6.94
N GLY A 158 19.18 0.02 -7.88
CA GLY A 158 20.17 0.43 -8.88
C GLY A 158 21.20 1.44 -8.38
N GLY A 159 21.23 1.77 -7.09
CA GLY A 159 22.06 2.84 -6.53
C GLY A 159 23.51 2.46 -6.25
N VAL A 160 23.79 1.16 -6.11
CA VAL A 160 25.16 0.62 -6.08
C VAL A 160 25.17 -0.66 -6.89
N MET A 161 26.00 -0.70 -7.95
CA MET A 161 26.05 -1.84 -8.86
C MET A 161 27.48 -2.13 -9.30
N TYR A 162 27.94 -3.35 -9.06
CA TYR A 162 29.15 -3.87 -9.68
C TYR A 162 28.84 -4.39 -11.09
N ALA A 163 29.73 -4.13 -12.03
CA ALA A 163 29.66 -4.65 -13.39
C ALA A 163 31.06 -5.00 -13.90
N LYS A 164 31.25 -6.29 -14.18
CA LYS A 164 32.44 -6.83 -14.81
C LYS A 164 32.54 -6.40 -16.27
N ASP A 165 33.73 -6.28 -16.82
CA ASP A 165 33.93 -6.09 -18.26
C ASP A 165 33.83 -7.44 -19.01
N SER A 166 32.64 -8.00 -19.01
CA SER A 166 32.32 -9.28 -19.65
C SER A 166 31.24 -9.12 -20.72
N GLU A 167 31.24 -10.00 -21.72
CA GLU A 167 30.21 -10.02 -22.77
C GLU A 167 28.79 -10.08 -22.17
N ALA A 168 28.61 -10.85 -21.12
CA ALA A 168 27.33 -10.99 -20.43
C ALA A 168 26.86 -9.68 -19.79
N ALA A 169 27.76 -8.93 -19.14
CA ALA A 169 27.45 -7.62 -18.58
C ALA A 169 27.12 -6.59 -19.69
N HIS A 170 27.85 -6.62 -20.82
CA HIS A 170 27.56 -5.78 -21.98
C HIS A 170 26.17 -6.05 -22.56
N VAL A 171 25.79 -7.33 -22.70
CA VAL A 171 24.44 -7.74 -23.14
C VAL A 171 23.38 -7.23 -22.17
N PHE A 172 23.58 -7.40 -20.86
CA PHE A 172 22.63 -6.94 -19.86
C PHE A 172 22.41 -5.42 -19.92
N TYR A 173 23.48 -4.61 -19.93
CA TYR A 173 23.37 -3.15 -19.99
C TYR A 173 22.69 -2.69 -21.28
N LYS A 174 22.97 -3.33 -22.42
CA LYS A 174 22.27 -3.06 -23.67
C LYS A 174 20.77 -3.34 -23.56
N GLN A 175 20.38 -4.44 -22.91
CA GLN A 175 18.98 -4.78 -22.68
C GLN A 175 18.31 -3.82 -21.68
N TRP A 176 19.03 -3.42 -20.62
CA TRP A 176 18.57 -2.42 -19.65
C TRP A 176 18.33 -1.07 -20.31
N HIS A 177 19.25 -0.62 -21.15
CA HIS A 177 19.10 0.60 -21.93
C HIS A 177 17.87 0.55 -22.86
N SER A 178 17.71 -0.54 -23.61
CA SER A 178 16.56 -0.73 -24.49
C SER A 178 15.23 -0.72 -23.71
N ASN A 179 15.19 -1.41 -22.57
CA ASN A 179 14.02 -1.41 -21.69
C ASN A 179 13.75 -0.03 -21.06
N TYR A 180 14.79 0.77 -20.80
CA TYR A 180 14.62 2.14 -20.33
C TYR A 180 14.04 3.05 -21.41
N GLN A 181 14.52 2.98 -22.64
CA GLN A 181 13.94 3.72 -23.77
C GLN A 181 12.46 3.35 -23.99
N LEU A 182 12.13 2.07 -23.86
CA LEU A 182 10.73 1.62 -23.87
C LEU A 182 9.94 2.23 -22.69
N SER A 183 10.52 2.33 -21.50
CA SER A 183 9.89 2.95 -20.32
C SER A 183 9.52 4.40 -20.60
N VAL A 184 10.45 5.16 -21.17
CA VAL A 184 10.24 6.57 -21.55
C VAL A 184 9.08 6.69 -22.54
N SER A 185 8.99 5.80 -23.54
CA SER A 185 7.88 5.78 -24.50
C SER A 185 6.50 5.54 -23.87
N LYS A 186 6.48 5.02 -22.63
CA LYS A 186 5.28 4.75 -21.83
C LYS A 186 5.07 5.78 -20.70
N GLY A 187 5.85 6.87 -20.68
CA GLY A 187 5.77 7.90 -19.65
C GLY A 187 6.40 7.50 -18.31
N ILE A 188 7.26 6.47 -18.28
CA ILE A 188 7.99 6.02 -17.09
C ILE A 188 9.45 6.47 -17.23
N PHE A 189 9.84 7.48 -16.46
CA PHE A 189 11.16 8.11 -16.57
C PHE A 189 12.20 7.59 -15.56
N ILE A 190 11.84 6.61 -14.74
CA ILE A 190 12.73 5.95 -13.78
C ILE A 190 13.32 4.66 -14.37
N ASP A 191 14.53 4.31 -13.94
CA ASP A 191 15.36 3.21 -14.48
C ASP A 191 15.14 1.86 -13.79
N GLU A 192 14.74 1.85 -12.52
CA GLU A 192 14.48 0.62 -11.74
C GLU A 192 13.50 -0.36 -12.42
N PRO A 193 12.36 0.08 -13.01
CA PRO A 193 11.48 -0.83 -13.73
C PRO A 193 12.13 -1.53 -14.92
N ALA A 194 12.96 -0.79 -15.66
CA ALA A 194 13.72 -1.34 -16.78
C ALA A 194 14.81 -2.29 -16.31
N LEU A 195 15.44 -2.02 -15.17
CA LEU A 195 16.44 -2.88 -14.54
C LEU A 195 15.82 -4.24 -14.18
N SER A 196 14.70 -4.20 -13.45
CA SER A 196 13.95 -5.39 -13.04
C SER A 196 13.48 -6.22 -14.23
N LYS A 197 12.96 -5.56 -15.29
CA LYS A 197 12.60 -6.25 -16.53
C LYS A 197 13.78 -6.97 -17.18
N SER A 198 14.95 -6.33 -17.20
CA SER A 198 16.17 -6.89 -17.79
C SER A 198 16.69 -8.06 -16.97
N ASN A 199 16.62 -7.98 -15.64
CA ASN A 199 16.97 -9.09 -14.76
C ASN A 199 16.04 -10.30 -14.94
N LEU A 200 14.81 -10.13 -15.43
CA LEU A 200 13.93 -11.25 -15.77
C LEU A 200 14.17 -11.83 -17.17
N ASP A 201 14.89 -11.13 -18.04
CA ASP A 201 15.11 -11.57 -19.42
C ASP A 201 15.97 -12.85 -19.44
N PRO A 202 15.52 -13.94 -20.10
CA PRO A 202 16.31 -15.17 -20.24
C PRO A 202 17.60 -15.00 -21.04
N CYS A 203 17.70 -13.97 -21.89
CA CYS A 203 18.89 -13.66 -22.67
C CYS A 203 19.95 -12.88 -21.87
N CYS A 204 19.61 -12.44 -20.65
CA CYS A 204 20.50 -11.67 -19.79
C CYS A 204 21.05 -12.54 -18.65
N VAL A 205 22.29 -12.27 -18.26
CA VAL A 205 22.83 -12.73 -16.97
C VAL A 205 21.96 -12.19 -15.84
N LYS A 206 21.86 -12.95 -14.74
CA LYS A 206 21.12 -12.51 -13.56
C LYS A 206 22.03 -11.65 -12.69
N ILE A 207 21.44 -10.62 -12.10
CA ILE A 207 22.12 -9.84 -11.06
C ILE A 207 22.29 -10.74 -9.85
N GLU A 208 23.52 -10.86 -9.37
CA GLU A 208 23.84 -11.54 -8.12
C GLU A 208 23.70 -10.58 -6.93
N GLU A 209 23.31 -11.12 -5.78
CA GLU A 209 23.05 -10.31 -4.59
C GLU A 209 24.34 -10.00 -3.84
N LEU A 210 24.67 -8.72 -3.75
CA LEU A 210 25.69 -8.23 -2.81
C LEU A 210 25.11 -8.21 -1.39
N ASN A 211 25.99 -8.41 -0.40
CA ASN A 211 25.63 -8.16 1.00
C ASN A 211 25.08 -6.74 1.18
N GLY A 212 24.03 -6.58 2.00
CA GLY A 212 23.39 -5.29 2.24
C GLY A 212 24.34 -4.18 2.73
N SER A 213 25.53 -4.53 3.26
CA SER A 213 26.58 -3.57 3.59
C SER A 213 27.08 -2.76 2.39
N TRP A 214 27.04 -3.31 1.18
CA TRP A 214 27.49 -2.64 -0.05
C TRP A 214 26.54 -1.54 -0.52
N ASN A 215 25.31 -1.53 -0.01
CA ASN A 215 24.32 -0.49 -0.28
C ASN A 215 23.32 -0.40 0.88
N CYS A 216 23.75 0.19 1.98
CA CYS A 216 22.91 0.37 3.15
C CYS A 216 21.88 1.48 2.90
N GLN A 217 20.76 1.09 2.28
CA GLN A 217 19.55 1.91 2.10
C GLN A 217 18.96 2.27 3.46
N ILE A 218 19.34 3.41 4.04
CA ILE A 218 19.12 3.74 5.46
C ILE A 218 17.64 3.58 5.89
N ARG A 219 16.70 3.76 4.96
CA ARG A 219 15.28 3.55 5.21
C ARG A 219 14.94 2.14 5.70
N PHE A 220 15.56 1.12 5.12
CA PHE A 220 15.26 -0.30 5.36
C PHE A 220 16.50 -1.12 5.78
N GLY A 221 17.68 -0.50 5.79
CA GLY A 221 18.98 -1.15 5.96
C GLY A 221 19.55 -1.10 7.36
N ALA A 222 18.72 -0.90 8.39
CA ALA A 222 19.22 -0.73 9.76
C ALA A 222 20.08 -1.91 10.25
N LEU A 223 19.78 -3.14 9.80
CA LEU A 223 20.58 -4.35 10.09
C LEU A 223 22.00 -4.30 9.51
N TYR A 224 22.20 -3.59 8.41
CA TYR A 224 23.48 -3.48 7.71
C TYR A 224 24.26 -2.25 8.13
N LEU A 225 23.62 -1.31 8.83
CA LEU A 225 24.18 0.00 9.18
C LEU A 225 25.48 -0.11 10.00
N ALA A 226 25.60 -1.14 10.84
CA ALA A 226 26.77 -1.34 11.68
C ALA A 226 28.05 -1.69 10.90
N ASN A 227 27.90 -2.44 9.81
CA ASN A 227 28.97 -2.94 8.97
C ASN A 227 28.88 -2.39 7.54
N ALA A 228 28.15 -1.28 7.35
CA ALA A 228 27.94 -0.70 6.05
C ALA A 228 29.28 -0.23 5.46
N LYS A 229 29.49 -0.51 4.18
CA LYS A 229 30.58 0.01 3.36
C LYS A 229 30.15 1.26 2.61
N VAL A 230 28.90 1.26 2.13
CA VAL A 230 28.27 2.40 1.47
C VAL A 230 26.93 2.69 2.15
N LEU A 231 26.72 3.93 2.58
CA LEU A 231 25.45 4.46 3.04
C LEU A 231 24.71 5.10 1.88
N HIS A 232 23.46 4.72 1.65
CA HIS A 232 22.59 5.40 0.70
C HIS A 232 21.66 6.33 1.48
N PHE A 233 22.01 7.62 1.53
CA PHE A 233 21.53 8.54 2.57
C PHE A 233 20.30 9.38 2.20
N CYS A 234 19.92 9.43 0.92
CA CYS A 234 18.66 10.05 0.51
C CYS A 234 17.54 8.99 0.39
N SER A 235 16.43 9.20 1.11
CA SER A 235 15.24 8.37 0.97
C SER A 235 14.18 9.05 0.08
N LYS A 236 13.41 8.26 -0.68
CA LYS A 236 12.24 8.75 -1.43
C LYS A 236 11.18 9.27 -0.43
N LYS A 237 11.06 10.61 -0.32
CA LYS A 237 10.07 11.43 0.45
C LYS A 237 9.89 11.08 1.95
N ASN A 238 10.05 12.12 2.80
CA ASN A 238 9.60 12.21 4.21
C ASN A 238 10.32 11.35 5.27
N MET A 239 11.58 10.96 5.05
CA MET A 239 12.41 10.40 6.13
C MET A 239 13.82 11.01 6.09
N PRO A 240 14.07 12.15 6.75
CA PRO A 240 15.42 12.66 6.92
C PRO A 240 16.10 11.78 7.97
N VAL A 241 16.83 10.76 7.52
CA VAL A 241 17.56 9.85 8.44
C VAL A 241 19.01 10.30 8.62
N SER A 242 19.53 11.04 7.63
CA SER A 242 20.88 11.59 7.64
C SER A 242 20.86 13.09 7.39
N ARG A 243 21.66 13.82 8.16
CA ARG A 243 21.96 15.25 8.00
C ARG A 243 22.51 15.58 6.61
N LEU A 244 23.12 14.60 5.92
CA LEU A 244 23.61 14.75 4.55
C LEU A 244 22.49 15.01 3.54
N SER A 245 21.27 14.53 3.83
CA SER A 245 20.09 14.73 2.98
C SER A 245 19.35 16.05 3.26
N GLU A 246 19.74 16.78 4.31
CA GLU A 246 19.09 18.04 4.67
C GLU A 246 19.40 19.13 3.65
N LYS A 247 18.34 19.81 3.18
CA LYS A 247 18.48 20.92 2.23
C LYS A 247 19.39 22.04 2.75
N ASN A 248 19.40 22.29 4.05
CA ASN A 248 20.24 23.32 4.65
C ASN A 248 21.71 22.93 4.57
N PHE A 249 22.05 21.69 4.90
CA PHE A 249 23.43 21.19 4.79
C PHE A 249 23.89 21.16 3.33
N LEU A 250 23.08 20.66 2.40
CA LEU A 250 23.41 20.69 0.97
C LEU A 250 23.60 22.12 0.44
N LYS A 251 22.84 23.11 0.93
CA LYS A 251 23.10 24.52 0.61
C LYS A 251 24.42 25.04 1.19
N THR A 252 24.85 24.55 2.36
CA THR A 252 26.18 24.82 2.89
C THR A 252 27.24 24.22 1.96
N VAL A 253 27.06 22.98 1.50
CA VAL A 253 27.97 22.36 0.52
C VAL A 253 28.04 23.16 -0.77
N LYS A 254 26.90 23.65 -1.25
CA LYS A 254 26.83 24.54 -2.41
C LYS A 254 27.62 25.84 -2.27
N ALA A 255 27.71 26.38 -1.05
CA ALA A 255 28.38 27.64 -0.78
C ALA A 255 29.90 27.49 -0.62
N TYR A 256 30.38 26.32 -0.15
CA TYR A 256 31.77 26.12 0.25
C TYR A 256 32.51 25.02 -0.52
N GLY A 257 31.80 24.12 -1.22
CA GLY A 257 32.39 23.07 -2.04
C GLY A 257 33.20 22.08 -1.20
N ILE A 258 34.43 21.77 -1.62
CA ILE A 258 35.29 20.83 -0.89
C ILE A 258 35.66 21.34 0.52
N ASP A 259 35.60 22.65 0.75
CA ASP A 259 35.95 23.30 2.02
C ASP A 259 34.75 23.44 2.96
N THR A 260 33.68 22.66 2.73
CA THR A 260 32.46 22.71 3.53
C THR A 260 32.74 22.46 5.02
N PRO A 261 32.37 23.39 5.91
CA PRO A 261 32.46 23.18 7.35
C PRO A 261 31.71 21.92 7.78
N MET A 262 32.29 21.14 8.69
CA MET A 262 31.77 19.85 9.20
C MET A 262 31.81 18.67 8.24
N LEU A 263 32.00 18.86 6.93
CA LEU A 263 32.06 17.72 6.00
C LEU A 263 33.24 16.80 6.33
N SER A 264 34.42 17.34 6.64
CA SER A 264 35.58 16.56 7.09
C SER A 264 35.28 15.71 8.33
N ASN A 265 34.54 16.26 9.31
CA ASN A 265 34.14 15.53 10.51
C ASN A 265 33.17 14.39 10.16
N TYR A 266 32.23 14.61 9.24
CA TYR A 266 31.33 13.58 8.75
C TYR A 266 32.06 12.47 7.99
N LEU A 267 33.08 12.80 7.20
CA LEU A 267 33.92 11.81 6.52
C LEU A 267 34.68 10.93 7.53
N GLN A 268 35.17 11.51 8.62
CA GLN A 268 35.90 10.78 9.67
C GLN A 268 34.99 9.97 10.59
N ASP A 269 33.84 10.52 10.97
CA ASP A 269 32.82 9.87 11.79
C ASP A 269 31.45 10.01 11.14
N TRP A 270 31.15 9.10 10.23
CA TRP A 270 29.87 9.07 9.52
C TRP A 270 28.68 8.96 10.48
N ARG A 271 28.85 8.40 11.69
CA ARG A 271 27.75 8.24 12.65
C ARG A 271 27.20 9.59 13.10
N SER A 272 28.03 10.62 13.14
CA SER A 272 27.62 12.00 13.43
C SER A 272 26.74 12.63 12.34
N THR A 273 26.62 11.98 11.18
CA THR A 273 25.65 12.35 10.14
C THR A 273 24.23 11.88 10.47
N MET A 274 24.06 10.95 11.40
CA MET A 274 22.74 10.53 11.89
C MET A 274 22.28 11.49 13.00
N GLU A 275 20.97 11.77 13.11
CA GLU A 275 20.48 12.59 14.22
C GLU A 275 20.72 11.92 15.59
N CYS A 276 20.81 12.67 16.68
CA CYS A 276 21.09 12.05 17.99
C CYS A 276 20.00 11.03 18.37
N GLY A 277 20.42 9.87 18.90
CA GLY A 277 19.53 8.84 19.41
C GLY A 277 19.53 7.53 18.65
N TYR A 278 20.15 7.44 17.45
CA TYR A 278 20.34 6.15 16.76
C TYR A 278 21.34 5.26 17.51
N VAL A 279 20.88 4.14 18.06
CA VAL A 279 21.75 3.07 18.55
C VAL A 279 21.90 2.08 17.40
N VAL A 280 23.13 1.72 17.08
CA VAL A 280 23.44 0.73 16.05
C VAL A 280 24.00 -0.49 16.77
N GLY A 281 23.17 -1.53 16.92
CA GLY A 281 23.61 -2.84 17.41
C GLY A 281 24.37 -3.59 16.32
N VAL A 282 25.28 -4.49 16.72
CA VAL A 282 25.95 -5.45 15.83
C VAL A 282 25.47 -6.86 16.18
N GLY A 283 25.34 -7.74 15.17
CA GLY A 283 24.97 -9.14 15.37
C GLY A 283 23.46 -9.38 15.48
N LEU A 284 23.05 -10.56 15.98
CA LEU A 284 21.63 -10.93 16.18
C LEU A 284 20.86 -9.90 17.02
N ASP A 285 21.53 -9.21 17.94
CA ASP A 285 20.93 -8.17 18.78
C ASP A 285 20.59 -6.88 18.00
N ALA A 286 21.12 -6.70 16.77
CA ALA A 286 20.81 -5.57 15.90
C ALA A 286 19.34 -5.54 15.46
N GLU A 287 18.70 -6.72 15.34
CA GLU A 287 17.25 -6.82 15.09
C GLU A 287 16.42 -6.20 16.22
N PHE A 288 16.95 -6.20 17.44
CA PHE A 288 16.27 -5.69 18.63
C PHE A 288 16.71 -4.26 19.02
N MET A 289 17.80 -3.75 18.48
CA MET A 289 18.43 -2.48 18.85
C MET A 289 18.21 -1.39 17.80
N LEU A 290 16.96 -1.17 17.40
CA LEU A 290 16.58 0.02 16.62
C LEU A 290 16.32 1.17 17.59
N SER A 291 16.86 2.36 17.28
CA SER A 291 16.62 3.50 18.17
C SER A 291 15.17 3.90 18.25
N ARG A 292 14.80 4.44 19.42
CA ARG A 292 13.49 5.05 19.65
C ARG A 292 13.12 6.10 18.59
N ASN A 293 14.08 6.85 18.06
CA ASN A 293 13.81 7.87 17.04
C ASN A 293 13.55 7.26 15.65
N TYR A 294 14.31 6.24 15.25
CA TYR A 294 14.04 5.44 14.05
C TYR A 294 12.65 4.81 14.13
N GLU A 295 12.36 4.12 15.25
CA GLU A 295 11.08 3.49 15.49
C GLU A 295 9.95 4.50 15.50
N GLN A 296 10.12 5.66 16.13
CA GLN A 296 9.11 6.72 16.11
C GLN A 296 8.83 7.22 14.69
N ALA A 297 9.86 7.41 13.85
CA ALA A 297 9.69 7.83 12.45
C ALA A 297 8.99 6.74 11.60
N ARG A 298 9.40 5.47 11.76
CA ARG A 298 8.79 4.30 11.12
C ARG A 298 7.33 4.13 11.53
N MET A 299 7.05 4.18 12.83
CA MET A 299 5.71 4.19 13.41
C MET A 299 4.88 5.34 12.84
N ASN A 300 5.38 6.57 12.83
CA ASN A 300 4.63 7.72 12.30
C ASN A 300 4.21 7.51 10.83
N PHE A 301 5.08 6.91 10.01
CA PHE A 301 4.78 6.59 8.62
C PHE A 301 3.67 5.53 8.49
N ILE A 302 3.78 4.41 9.21
CA ILE A 302 2.78 3.34 9.22
C ILE A 302 1.43 3.86 9.72
N ASN A 303 1.46 4.60 10.84
CA ASN A 303 0.28 5.20 11.44
C ASN A 303 -0.37 6.26 10.55
N ALA A 304 0.41 7.02 9.77
CA ALA A 304 -0.15 7.95 8.78
C ALA A 304 -0.95 7.23 7.68
N GLY A 305 -0.52 6.05 7.25
CA GLY A 305 -1.28 5.19 6.32
C GLY A 305 -2.60 4.74 6.95
N ILE A 306 -2.54 4.14 8.14
CA ILE A 306 -3.73 3.71 8.90
C ILE A 306 -4.71 4.88 9.08
N GLN A 307 -4.22 6.06 9.46
CA GLN A 307 -5.04 7.25 9.66
C GLN A 307 -5.73 7.74 8.39
N GLN A 308 -5.06 7.68 7.23
CA GLN A 308 -5.62 8.09 5.94
C GLN A 308 -6.75 7.17 5.46
N ASP A 309 -6.67 5.89 5.79
CA ASP A 309 -7.67 4.89 5.37
C ASP A 309 -8.89 4.83 6.30
N LEU A 310 -8.78 5.38 7.52
CA LEU A 310 -9.88 5.44 8.46
C LEU A 310 -10.85 6.59 8.16
N TYR A 311 -12.14 6.24 8.19
CA TYR A 311 -13.20 7.23 8.02
C TYR A 311 -13.41 8.05 9.31
N PHE A 312 -13.05 9.33 9.24
CA PHE A 312 -13.40 10.32 10.24
C PHE A 312 -14.50 11.25 9.71
N PRO A 313 -15.74 11.16 10.20
CA PRO A 313 -16.74 12.17 9.87
C PRO A 313 -16.31 13.50 10.49
N HIS A 314 -16.04 14.49 9.64
CA HIS A 314 -15.70 15.85 10.06
C HIS A 314 -16.97 16.70 10.14
N ILE A 315 -17.28 17.21 11.34
CA ILE A 315 -18.27 18.27 11.51
C ILE A 315 -17.54 19.57 11.15
N LYS A 316 -17.74 20.07 9.93
CA LYS A 316 -17.01 21.25 9.44
C LYS A 316 -17.78 22.55 9.63
N ILE A 317 -19.11 22.47 9.68
CA ILE A 317 -20.00 23.64 9.67
C ILE A 317 -21.11 23.46 10.72
N PHE A 318 -21.67 24.57 11.22
CA PHE A 318 -22.85 24.61 12.09
C PHE A 318 -24.00 23.70 11.59
N LYS A 319 -24.21 23.66 10.26
CA LYS A 319 -25.21 22.78 9.60
C LYS A 319 -24.97 21.30 9.87
N ASP A 320 -23.71 20.86 9.97
CA ASP A 320 -23.34 19.48 10.27
C ASP A 320 -23.61 19.15 11.75
N GLY A 321 -23.34 20.11 12.64
CA GLY A 321 -23.67 19.99 14.06
C GLY A 321 -25.18 19.88 14.29
N TRP A 322 -25.97 20.72 13.63
CA TRP A 322 -27.43 20.64 13.69
C TRP A 322 -27.97 19.32 13.13
N ARG A 323 -27.45 18.87 11.98
CA ARG A 323 -27.81 17.55 11.41
C ARG A 323 -27.47 16.41 12.36
N PHE A 324 -26.32 16.45 13.02
CA PHE A 324 -25.93 15.46 14.01
C PHE A 324 -26.95 15.42 15.16
N VAL A 325 -27.27 16.56 15.77
CA VAL A 325 -28.27 16.64 16.85
C VAL A 325 -29.64 16.15 16.38
N ARG A 326 -30.12 16.62 15.22
CA ARG A 326 -31.38 16.18 14.62
C ARG A 326 -31.41 14.67 14.43
N ASN A 327 -30.36 14.09 13.84
CA ASN A 327 -30.31 12.66 13.57
C ASN A 327 -30.29 11.84 14.87
N ASN A 328 -29.57 12.29 15.90
CA ASN A 328 -29.62 11.64 17.20
C ASN A 328 -31.03 11.70 17.80
N ILE A 329 -31.68 12.86 17.85
CA ILE A 329 -33.02 13.01 18.42
C ILE A 329 -34.04 12.18 17.62
N LEU A 330 -34.14 12.41 16.30
CA LEU A 330 -35.11 11.71 15.44
C LEU A 330 -34.84 10.21 15.36
N GLY A 331 -33.58 9.77 15.41
CA GLY A 331 -33.25 8.35 15.40
C GLY A 331 -33.77 7.61 16.64
N HIS A 332 -33.88 8.29 17.79
CA HIS A 332 -34.49 7.70 18.98
C HIS A 332 -36.01 7.69 18.94
N ILE A 333 -36.62 8.82 18.57
CA ILE A 333 -38.08 9.02 18.72
C ILE A 333 -38.87 8.62 17.48
N ALA A 334 -38.28 8.73 16.29
CA ALA A 334 -38.96 8.55 15.01
C ALA A 334 -37.99 8.06 13.91
N PRO A 335 -37.38 6.86 14.05
CA PRO A 335 -36.35 6.35 13.14
C PRO A 335 -36.83 6.26 11.68
N VAL A 336 -38.11 5.91 11.45
CA VAL A 336 -38.71 5.89 10.11
C VAL A 336 -38.76 7.29 9.49
N ARG A 337 -39.08 8.32 10.29
CA ARG A 337 -39.09 9.72 9.84
C ARG A 337 -37.67 10.19 9.51
N LEU A 338 -36.68 9.80 10.32
CA LEU A 338 -35.28 10.09 10.02
C LEU A 338 -34.85 9.44 8.71
N ALA A 339 -35.17 8.16 8.49
CA ALA A 339 -34.85 7.46 7.25
C ALA A 339 -35.39 8.20 6.00
N LYS A 340 -36.64 8.68 6.04
CA LYS A 340 -37.23 9.50 4.96
C LYS A 340 -36.47 10.81 4.73
N ILE A 341 -36.11 11.52 5.80
CA ILE A 341 -35.33 12.77 5.72
C ILE A 341 -33.97 12.50 5.10
N LEU A 342 -33.25 11.47 5.58
CA LEU A 342 -31.93 11.11 5.05
C LEU A 342 -32.00 10.67 3.59
N TYR A 343 -33.08 10.02 3.17
CA TYR A 343 -33.32 9.70 1.77
C TYR A 343 -33.46 10.97 0.93
N LYS A 344 -34.36 11.88 1.33
CA LYS A 344 -34.59 13.15 0.62
C LYS A 344 -33.35 14.04 0.57
N GLU A 345 -32.55 14.07 1.63
CA GLU A 345 -31.27 14.80 1.63
C GLU A 345 -30.25 14.20 0.66
N LYS A 346 -30.34 12.89 0.39
CA LYS A 346 -29.40 12.18 -0.47
C LYS A 346 -29.79 12.22 -1.95
N PHE A 347 -31.08 12.08 -2.26
CA PHE A 347 -31.60 11.94 -3.63
C PHE A 347 -32.42 13.14 -4.12
N GLY A 348 -32.81 14.07 -3.24
CA GLY A 348 -33.62 15.23 -3.57
C GLY A 348 -35.13 14.99 -3.61
N ILE A 349 -35.59 13.73 -3.63
CA ILE A 349 -37.01 13.34 -3.66
C ILE A 349 -37.44 12.62 -2.38
N ASP A 350 -38.73 12.63 -2.05
CA ASP A 350 -39.23 11.80 -0.95
C ASP A 350 -39.20 10.32 -1.36
N ILE A 351 -38.83 9.43 -0.45
CA ILE A 351 -38.87 7.99 -0.73
C ILE A 351 -40.28 7.51 -1.08
N THR A 352 -41.35 8.22 -0.68
CA THR A 352 -42.71 7.90 -1.11
C THR A 352 -42.93 8.05 -2.61
N GLU A 353 -42.18 8.95 -3.26
CA GLU A 353 -42.26 9.30 -4.68
C GLU A 353 -41.29 8.48 -5.56
N GLU A 354 -40.36 7.74 -4.93
CA GLU A 354 -39.43 6.85 -5.61
C GLU A 354 -40.17 5.72 -6.36
N ASN A 355 -39.61 5.29 -7.50
CA ASN A 355 -40.17 4.20 -8.30
C ASN A 355 -40.37 2.95 -7.43
N TYR A 356 -41.54 2.33 -7.57
CA TYR A 356 -41.93 1.14 -6.81
C TYR A 356 -40.95 -0.02 -7.00
N SER A 357 -40.38 -0.19 -8.19
CA SER A 357 -39.39 -1.24 -8.46
C SER A 357 -37.96 -0.89 -8.02
N ASN A 358 -37.73 0.31 -7.48
CA ASN A 358 -36.40 0.69 -7.02
C ASN A 358 -36.01 -0.09 -5.74
N PHE A 359 -34.80 -0.66 -5.73
CA PHE A 359 -34.34 -1.45 -4.59
C PHE A 359 -34.25 -0.65 -3.28
N ASN A 360 -33.85 0.63 -3.30
CA ASN A 360 -33.81 1.45 -2.09
C ASN A 360 -35.22 1.60 -1.47
N LYS A 361 -36.24 1.77 -2.31
CA LYS A 361 -37.65 1.81 -1.89
C LYS A 361 -38.07 0.49 -1.26
N MET A 362 -37.68 -0.65 -1.85
CA MET A 362 -38.00 -1.97 -1.30
C MET A 362 -37.29 -2.25 0.02
N LEU A 363 -36.02 -1.85 0.18
CA LEU A 363 -35.31 -1.94 1.45
C LEU A 363 -36.00 -1.14 2.57
N PHE A 364 -36.49 0.06 2.25
CA PHE A 364 -37.26 0.85 3.21
C PHE A 364 -38.55 0.14 3.63
N ARG A 365 -39.25 -0.50 2.69
CA ARG A 365 -40.46 -1.26 3.01
C ARG A 365 -40.16 -2.50 3.83
N LEU A 366 -39.08 -3.23 3.54
CA LEU A 366 -38.64 -4.34 4.39
C LEU A 366 -38.43 -3.88 5.83
N LEU A 367 -37.75 -2.74 6.03
CA LEU A 367 -37.53 -2.18 7.35
C LEU A 367 -38.84 -1.87 8.10
N THR A 368 -39.90 -1.45 7.40
CA THR A 368 -41.15 -0.98 8.04
C THR A 368 -42.31 -1.98 8.04
N GLU A 369 -42.30 -2.97 7.14
CA GLU A 369 -43.45 -3.86 6.88
C GLU A 369 -43.13 -5.34 7.06
N SER A 370 -41.86 -5.72 7.25
CA SER A 370 -41.42 -7.11 7.46
C SER A 370 -41.00 -7.38 8.92
N ASP A 371 -40.81 -8.66 9.25
CA ASP A 371 -40.25 -9.06 10.54
C ASP A 371 -38.73 -8.82 10.56
N THR A 372 -38.31 -7.91 11.44
CA THR A 372 -36.90 -7.52 11.63
C THR A 372 -36.30 -8.02 12.94
N SER A 373 -37.03 -8.86 13.69
CA SER A 373 -36.65 -9.33 15.04
C SER A 373 -35.27 -9.99 15.11
N SER A 374 -34.90 -10.73 14.05
CA SER A 374 -33.61 -11.43 13.96
C SER A 374 -32.45 -10.54 13.50
N TRP A 375 -32.71 -9.36 12.94
CA TRP A 375 -31.68 -8.56 12.25
C TRP A 375 -30.58 -8.09 13.19
N THR A 376 -30.91 -7.77 14.45
CA THR A 376 -29.91 -7.34 15.45
C THR A 376 -28.87 -8.42 15.71
N MET A 377 -29.30 -9.66 15.98
CA MET A 377 -28.38 -10.76 16.25
C MET A 377 -27.57 -11.12 15.00
N LEU A 378 -28.21 -11.13 13.83
CA LEU A 378 -27.55 -11.51 12.59
C LEU A 378 -26.58 -10.44 12.05
N ALA A 379 -26.80 -9.16 12.37
CA ALA A 379 -25.90 -8.06 12.00
C ALA A 379 -24.73 -7.88 12.97
N ASP A 380 -24.82 -8.41 14.19
CA ASP A 380 -23.74 -8.40 15.18
C ASP A 380 -22.63 -9.35 14.74
N LYS A 381 -21.47 -8.79 14.36
CA LYS A 381 -20.31 -9.56 13.86
C LYS A 381 -19.76 -10.58 14.87
N ILE A 382 -20.12 -10.47 16.15
CA ILE A 382 -19.77 -11.45 17.18
C ILE A 382 -20.93 -12.44 17.39
N ALA A 383 -22.14 -11.96 17.67
CA ALA A 383 -23.27 -12.85 18.02
C ALA A 383 -23.71 -13.74 16.83
N VAL A 384 -23.56 -13.28 15.59
CA VAL A 384 -23.88 -14.07 14.39
C VAL A 384 -23.06 -15.36 14.30
N ARG A 385 -21.90 -15.43 14.96
CA ARG A 385 -21.03 -16.61 14.93
C ARG A 385 -21.71 -17.84 15.54
N ASP A 386 -22.49 -17.66 16.60
CA ASP A 386 -23.29 -18.75 17.20
C ASP A 386 -24.40 -19.22 16.27
N TYR A 387 -24.99 -18.31 15.48
CA TYR A 387 -25.96 -18.67 14.46
C TYR A 387 -25.32 -19.47 13.32
N ILE A 388 -24.14 -19.05 12.85
CA ILE A 388 -23.37 -19.74 11.82
C ILE A 388 -22.98 -21.16 12.27
N ALA A 389 -22.51 -21.32 13.51
CA ALA A 389 -22.22 -22.62 14.10
C ALA A 389 -23.47 -23.53 14.15
N LYS A 390 -24.63 -22.98 14.55
CA LYS A 390 -25.92 -23.72 14.53
C LYS A 390 -26.38 -24.15 13.12
N GLN A 391 -25.87 -23.51 12.06
CA GLN A 391 -26.10 -23.94 10.68
C GLN A 391 -25.06 -24.97 10.18
N ASN A 392 -24.17 -25.46 11.06
CA ASN A 392 -23.03 -26.33 10.71
C ASN A 392 -22.07 -25.68 9.70
N LEU A 393 -21.82 -24.38 9.88
CA LEU A 393 -20.94 -23.58 9.03
C LEU A 393 -19.78 -22.96 9.82
N GLU A 394 -19.42 -23.50 10.98
CA GLU A 394 -18.31 -22.98 11.79
C GLU A 394 -16.95 -22.97 11.08
N ASP A 395 -16.77 -23.81 10.05
CA ASP A 395 -15.57 -23.94 9.25
C ASP A 395 -15.19 -22.65 8.47
N ILE A 396 -16.17 -21.77 8.22
CA ILE A 396 -15.99 -20.52 7.48
C ILE A 396 -15.67 -19.32 8.39
N LEU A 397 -15.66 -19.49 9.71
CA LEU A 397 -15.42 -18.39 10.64
C LEU A 397 -13.92 -18.10 10.76
N CYS A 398 -13.51 -16.85 10.57
CA CYS A 398 -12.15 -16.40 10.93
C CYS A 398 -11.88 -16.66 12.43
N GLN A 399 -10.64 -17.00 12.78
CA GLN A 399 -10.28 -17.15 14.19
C GLN A 399 -10.47 -15.81 14.93
N LYS A 400 -11.30 -15.81 15.98
CA LYS A 400 -11.46 -14.66 16.89
C LYS A 400 -10.44 -14.81 18.02
N TYR A 401 -9.53 -13.86 18.17
CA TYR A 401 -8.49 -13.90 19.19
C TYR A 401 -9.01 -13.39 20.54
N ALA A 402 -9.66 -12.23 20.54
CA ALA A 402 -10.14 -11.58 21.76
C ALA A 402 -11.26 -10.58 21.46
N GLU A 403 -12.00 -10.20 22.50
CA GLU A 403 -13.02 -9.15 22.46
C GLU A 403 -13.00 -8.32 23.75
N TRP A 404 -13.30 -7.02 23.63
CA TRP A 404 -13.24 -6.07 24.72
C TRP A 404 -14.43 -5.11 24.69
N LYS A 405 -15.03 -4.90 25.86
CA LYS A 405 -16.11 -3.91 26.07
C LYS A 405 -15.58 -2.49 26.25
N THR A 406 -14.31 -2.34 26.63
CA THR A 406 -13.68 -1.04 26.85
C THR A 406 -12.31 -0.99 26.18
N VAL A 407 -11.93 0.17 25.65
CA VAL A 407 -10.62 0.34 24.99
C VAL A 407 -9.44 0.22 25.93
N SER A 408 -9.64 0.48 27.23
CA SER A 408 -8.58 0.36 28.24
C SER A 408 -8.23 -1.09 28.54
N ALA A 409 -9.13 -2.03 28.24
CA ALA A 409 -8.91 -3.46 28.45
C ALA A 409 -8.20 -4.14 27.26
N ILE A 410 -7.98 -3.44 26.15
CA ILE A 410 -7.30 -4.01 24.97
C ILE A 410 -5.85 -4.30 25.34
N ASP A 411 -5.53 -5.59 25.36
CA ASP A 411 -4.19 -6.12 25.60
C ASP A 411 -3.57 -6.56 24.27
N PHE A 412 -2.72 -5.69 23.72
CA PHE A 412 -2.05 -5.93 22.44
C PHE A 412 -0.94 -6.98 22.54
N ASP A 413 -0.42 -7.25 23.72
CA ASP A 413 0.70 -8.18 23.91
C ASP A 413 0.25 -9.64 23.68
N THR A 414 -1.03 -9.92 23.97
CA THR A 414 -1.68 -11.23 23.75
C THR A 414 -1.99 -11.53 22.28
N LEU A 415 -1.89 -10.53 21.40
CA LEU A 415 -2.26 -10.66 19.99
C LEU A 415 -1.08 -11.15 19.13
N PRO A 416 -1.36 -11.87 18.03
CA PRO A 416 -0.35 -12.27 17.06
C PRO A 416 0.28 -11.06 16.36
N GLU A 417 1.33 -11.28 15.58
CA GLU A 417 2.01 -10.21 14.82
C GLU A 417 1.08 -9.45 13.86
N GLN A 418 0.09 -10.16 13.29
CA GLN A 418 -0.87 -9.63 12.34
C GLN A 418 -2.30 -10.00 12.73
N PHE A 419 -3.21 -9.03 12.69
CA PHE A 419 -4.61 -9.21 13.04
C PHE A 419 -5.47 -8.09 12.48
N VAL A 420 -6.79 -8.23 12.59
CA VAL A 420 -7.75 -7.17 12.23
C VAL A 420 -8.56 -6.80 13.46
N LEU A 421 -8.62 -5.50 13.78
CA LEU A 421 -9.51 -4.96 14.79
C LEU A 421 -10.79 -4.43 14.14
N LYS A 422 -11.94 -4.74 14.74
CA LYS A 422 -13.27 -4.30 14.26
C LYS A 422 -14.19 -4.00 15.44
N CYS A 423 -15.13 -3.08 15.25
CA CYS A 423 -16.33 -3.04 16.09
C CYS A 423 -17.38 -4.04 15.58
N ASN A 424 -18.19 -4.59 16.47
CA ASN A 424 -19.24 -5.53 16.11
C ASN A 424 -20.55 -4.90 15.59
N HIS A 425 -20.78 -3.62 15.89
CA HIS A 425 -22.08 -2.93 15.76
C HIS A 425 -22.12 -1.84 14.68
N ASP A 426 -21.04 -1.66 13.91
CA ASP A 426 -20.94 -0.59 12.91
C ASP A 426 -20.33 -1.06 11.58
N ASN A 427 -20.12 -0.09 10.69
CA ASN A 427 -19.23 -0.19 9.55
C ASN A 427 -18.07 0.81 9.65
N GLY A 428 -16.99 0.55 8.91
CA GLY A 428 -15.85 1.47 8.81
C GLY A 428 -15.08 1.64 10.12
N SER A 429 -15.02 0.61 10.96
CA SER A 429 -14.17 0.51 12.17
C SER A 429 -13.06 -0.54 12.03
N CYS A 430 -12.78 -0.97 10.80
CA CYS A 430 -11.77 -1.98 10.51
C CYS A 430 -10.37 -1.34 10.52
N ILE A 431 -9.47 -1.83 11.37
CA ILE A 431 -8.04 -1.53 11.35
C ILE A 431 -7.30 -2.83 11.06
N VAL A 432 -6.59 -2.87 9.94
CA VAL A 432 -5.71 -3.99 9.58
C VAL A 432 -4.33 -3.75 10.18
N VAL A 433 -3.90 -4.65 11.07
CA VAL A 433 -2.58 -4.64 11.68
C VAL A 433 -1.70 -5.64 10.94
N ARG A 434 -0.68 -5.14 10.23
CA ARG A 434 0.32 -5.95 9.51
C ARG A 434 1.62 -6.12 10.28
N ASP A 435 1.83 -5.29 11.29
CA ASP A 435 2.97 -5.30 12.20
C ASP A 435 2.50 -4.70 13.53
N LYS A 436 2.36 -5.53 14.56
CA LYS A 436 1.88 -5.11 15.89
C LYS A 436 2.84 -4.16 16.61
N TRP A 437 4.13 -4.20 16.28
CA TRP A 437 5.16 -3.43 16.98
C TRP A 437 5.18 -1.96 16.52
N SER A 438 4.55 -1.66 15.37
CA SER A 438 4.48 -0.33 14.79
C SER A 438 3.27 0.50 15.20
N LEU A 439 2.41 -0.03 16.06
CA LEU A 439 1.09 0.53 16.32
C LEU A 439 1.13 1.76 17.23
N ASP A 440 0.49 2.85 16.81
CA ASP A 440 0.08 3.90 17.74
C ASP A 440 -1.13 3.41 18.55
N MET A 441 -0.83 2.68 19.64
CA MET A 441 -1.84 2.12 20.54
C MET A 441 -2.77 3.19 21.11
N GLU A 442 -2.25 4.38 21.38
CA GLU A 442 -3.02 5.51 21.90
C GLU A 442 -4.00 6.04 20.86
N PHE A 443 -3.59 6.14 19.59
CA PHE A 443 -4.50 6.45 18.48
C PHE A 443 -5.60 5.40 18.33
N ILE A 444 -5.26 4.11 18.34
CA ILE A 444 -6.22 3.01 18.21
C ILE A 444 -7.23 3.06 19.35
N LYS A 445 -6.77 3.24 20.59
CA LYS A 445 -7.62 3.40 21.78
C LYS A 445 -8.53 4.62 21.65
N ARG A 446 -8.03 5.78 21.19
CA ARG A 446 -8.86 6.98 20.95
C ARG A 446 -9.90 6.75 19.85
N PHE A 447 -9.51 6.12 18.75
CA PHE A 447 -10.39 5.81 17.62
C PHE A 447 -11.54 4.91 18.07
N TYR A 448 -11.23 3.78 18.71
CA TYR A 448 -12.27 2.87 19.19
C TYR A 448 -13.08 3.44 20.34
N LYS A 449 -12.52 4.30 21.19
CA LYS A 449 -13.30 5.01 22.22
C LYS A 449 -14.39 5.85 21.57
N LYS A 450 -14.08 6.54 20.47
CA LYS A 450 -15.07 7.31 19.72
C LYS A 450 -16.11 6.40 19.05
N LYS A 451 -15.68 5.26 18.48
CA LYS A 451 -16.58 4.31 17.82
C LYS A 451 -17.53 3.62 18.80
N LEU A 452 -17.05 3.11 19.93
CA LEU A 452 -17.89 2.48 20.96
C LEU A 452 -18.93 3.44 21.55
N ASN A 453 -18.64 4.74 21.60
CA ASN A 453 -19.59 5.77 22.03
C ASN A 453 -20.50 6.27 20.90
N ALA A 454 -20.28 5.84 19.65
CA ALA A 454 -21.07 6.30 18.52
C ALA A 454 -22.39 5.56 18.47
N GLN A 455 -23.48 6.31 18.30
CA GLN A 455 -24.81 5.76 18.14
C GLN A 455 -25.09 5.45 16.65
N PHE A 456 -24.32 4.51 16.10
CA PHE A 456 -24.31 4.22 14.66
C PHE A 456 -25.73 3.96 14.12
N GLY A 457 -26.42 2.91 14.60
CA GLY A 457 -27.77 2.56 14.14
C GLY A 457 -28.84 3.65 14.33
N ILE A 458 -28.67 4.54 15.32
CA ILE A 458 -29.59 5.66 15.55
C ILE A 458 -29.37 6.74 14.49
N THR A 459 -28.12 7.18 14.31
CA THR A 459 -27.80 8.30 13.42
C THR A 459 -27.90 7.97 11.93
N THR A 460 -27.81 6.70 11.56
CA THR A 460 -27.98 6.21 10.18
C THR A 460 -29.39 5.71 9.87
N ALA A 461 -30.29 5.69 10.85
CA ALA A 461 -31.64 5.13 10.78
C ALA A 461 -31.65 3.62 10.44
N GLU A 462 -30.75 2.87 11.06
CA GLU A 462 -30.60 1.42 10.93
C GLU A 462 -30.83 0.76 12.31
N PRO A 463 -32.11 0.58 12.73
CA PRO A 463 -32.44 0.23 14.11
C PRO A 463 -31.92 -1.15 14.55
N HIS A 464 -31.61 -2.06 13.63
CA HIS A 464 -31.05 -3.36 13.96
C HIS A 464 -29.67 -3.25 14.65
N TYR A 465 -28.85 -2.24 14.32
CA TYR A 465 -27.59 -1.98 15.04
C TYR A 465 -27.79 -1.39 16.44
N LYS A 466 -28.96 -0.81 16.75
CA LYS A 466 -29.24 -0.21 18.07
C LYS A 466 -29.27 -1.25 19.20
N GLY A 467 -29.70 -2.47 18.89
CA GLY A 467 -29.79 -3.55 19.87
C GLY A 467 -28.47 -4.28 20.14
N ILE A 468 -27.40 -3.93 19.42
CA ILE A 468 -26.09 -4.58 19.55
C ILE A 468 -25.32 -3.90 20.67
N SER A 469 -24.81 -4.69 21.62
CA SER A 469 -23.90 -4.20 22.67
C SER A 469 -22.51 -3.93 22.07
N PRO A 470 -22.03 -2.66 22.03
CA PRO A 470 -20.78 -2.32 21.37
C PRO A 470 -19.56 -2.99 22.01
N CYS A 471 -18.77 -3.69 21.20
CA CYS A 471 -17.47 -4.25 21.56
C CYS A 471 -16.46 -4.03 20.43
N VAL A 472 -15.17 -4.03 20.77
CA VAL A 472 -14.06 -4.20 19.83
C VAL A 472 -13.60 -5.64 19.90
N PHE A 473 -13.28 -6.25 18.77
CA PHE A 473 -12.69 -7.59 18.74
C PHE A 473 -11.53 -7.66 17.76
N ALA A 474 -10.62 -8.59 18.02
CA ALA A 474 -9.50 -8.93 17.15
C ALA A 474 -9.75 -10.29 16.49
N GLU A 475 -9.53 -10.37 15.19
CA GLU A 475 -9.62 -11.62 14.42
C GLU A 475 -8.45 -11.80 13.46
N GLU A 476 -8.38 -13.00 12.90
CA GLU A 476 -7.42 -13.43 11.88
C GLU A 476 -7.32 -12.44 10.73
N TYR A 477 -6.08 -12.09 10.37
CA TYR A 477 -5.80 -11.32 9.17
C TYR A 477 -5.68 -12.24 7.95
N LEU A 478 -6.59 -12.06 6.97
CA LEU A 478 -6.51 -12.73 5.68
C LEU A 478 -5.71 -11.85 4.70
N ALA A 479 -4.49 -12.28 4.37
CA ALA A 479 -3.63 -11.60 3.41
C ALA A 479 -4.19 -11.71 1.98
N PRO A 480 -3.81 -10.81 1.05
CA PRO A 480 -4.11 -11.01 -0.36
C PRO A 480 -3.46 -12.30 -0.87
N ASP A 481 -4.25 -13.20 -1.45
CA ASP A 481 -3.81 -14.50 -1.97
C ASP A 481 -3.99 -14.66 -3.48
N LYS A 482 -4.50 -13.62 -4.16
CA LYS A 482 -4.74 -13.61 -5.61
C LYS A 482 -3.83 -12.58 -6.28
N ASP A 483 -3.11 -12.98 -7.32
CA ASP A 483 -2.15 -12.11 -8.02
C ASP A 483 -2.80 -10.87 -8.67
N TYR A 484 -4.09 -10.96 -8.99
CA TYR A 484 -4.87 -9.89 -9.61
C TYR A 484 -5.54 -8.95 -8.59
N SER A 485 -5.27 -9.11 -7.28
CA SER A 485 -5.75 -8.17 -6.28
C SER A 485 -4.76 -7.88 -5.15
N SER A 486 -4.69 -6.62 -4.79
CA SER A 486 -3.97 -6.11 -3.61
C SER A 486 -4.71 -6.33 -2.28
N SER A 487 -5.92 -6.90 -2.29
CA SER A 487 -6.71 -7.27 -1.10
C SER A 487 -7.30 -8.68 -1.24
N VAL A 488 -7.75 -9.30 -0.14
CA VAL A 488 -8.61 -10.49 -0.23
C VAL A 488 -9.88 -10.16 -1.04
N ILE A 489 -10.33 -11.10 -1.87
CA ILE A 489 -11.52 -10.89 -2.71
C ILE A 489 -12.77 -11.04 -1.86
N CYS A 490 -13.66 -10.05 -1.92
CA CYS A 490 -14.93 -10.07 -1.22
C CYS A 490 -16.09 -10.27 -2.20
N TYR A 491 -16.90 -11.28 -1.96
CA TYR A 491 -18.09 -11.63 -2.73
C TYR A 491 -19.33 -11.27 -1.92
N LYS A 492 -20.07 -10.26 -2.36
CA LYS A 492 -21.27 -9.76 -1.68
C LYS A 492 -22.50 -10.22 -2.42
N PHE A 493 -23.08 -11.33 -1.97
CA PHE A 493 -24.24 -11.95 -2.60
C PHE A 493 -25.52 -11.23 -2.22
N PHE A 494 -26.34 -10.85 -3.19
CA PHE A 494 -27.67 -10.28 -2.96
C PHE A 494 -28.68 -11.41 -2.85
N ALA A 495 -28.89 -11.92 -1.63
CA ALA A 495 -29.71 -13.11 -1.41
C ALA A 495 -31.17 -12.76 -1.10
N PHE A 496 -32.08 -13.37 -1.84
CA PHE A 496 -33.54 -13.31 -1.65
C PHE A 496 -34.03 -14.72 -1.30
N TYR A 497 -34.45 -14.95 -0.05
CA TYR A 497 -34.75 -16.29 0.48
C TYR A 497 -33.68 -17.34 0.16
N GLY A 498 -32.41 -16.95 0.35
CA GLY A 498 -31.26 -17.84 0.14
C GLY A 498 -30.89 -18.09 -1.33
N LYS A 499 -31.55 -17.43 -2.29
CA LYS A 499 -31.15 -17.44 -3.71
C LYS A 499 -30.51 -16.10 -4.07
N ALA A 500 -29.32 -16.13 -4.66
CA ALA A 500 -28.60 -14.92 -5.07
C ALA A 500 -28.21 -14.99 -6.55
N ASP A 501 -29.04 -14.43 -7.43
CA ASP A 501 -28.76 -14.37 -8.88
C ASP A 501 -27.55 -13.47 -9.20
N TYR A 502 -27.26 -12.50 -8.32
CA TYR A 502 -26.13 -11.58 -8.49
C TYR A 502 -25.24 -11.52 -7.25
N CYS A 503 -23.95 -11.32 -7.48
CA CYS A 503 -23.01 -10.91 -6.44
C CYS A 503 -22.16 -9.72 -6.89
N GLN A 504 -21.83 -8.83 -5.96
CA GLN A 504 -20.80 -7.83 -6.17
C GLN A 504 -19.45 -8.40 -5.76
N VAL A 505 -18.52 -8.49 -6.68
CA VAL A 505 -17.12 -8.86 -6.43
C VAL A 505 -16.32 -7.59 -6.18
N VAL A 506 -15.66 -7.50 -5.03
CA VAL A 506 -14.85 -6.35 -4.62
C VAL A 506 -13.39 -6.77 -4.47
N TYR A 507 -12.49 -5.99 -5.08
CA TYR A 507 -11.06 -6.21 -5.09
C TYR A 507 -10.30 -4.88 -5.00
N ASP A 508 -9.00 -4.92 -4.71
CA ASP A 508 -8.12 -3.75 -4.49
C ASP A 508 -8.60 -2.81 -3.39
N SER A 509 -9.27 -3.39 -2.39
CA SER A 509 -10.01 -2.70 -1.34
C SER A 509 -9.15 -2.15 -0.19
N ASN A 510 -7.84 -2.00 -0.41
CA ASN A 510 -6.92 -1.41 0.58
C ASN A 510 -7.31 0.03 0.95
N SER A 511 -7.94 0.76 0.03
CA SER A 511 -8.51 2.08 0.29
C SER A 511 -9.75 2.31 -0.58
N TYR A 512 -10.60 3.26 -0.20
CA TYR A 512 -11.77 3.64 -0.99
C TYR A 512 -11.40 4.10 -2.43
N LYS A 513 -10.23 4.73 -2.62
CA LYS A 513 -9.80 5.23 -3.93
C LYS A 513 -9.33 4.12 -4.87
N THR A 514 -8.68 3.10 -4.32
CA THR A 514 -8.13 1.98 -5.08
C THR A 514 -9.14 0.87 -5.31
N GLN A 515 -10.13 0.74 -4.42
CA GLN A 515 -11.17 -0.28 -4.51
C GLN A 515 -11.78 -0.30 -5.91
N ARG A 516 -12.03 -1.50 -6.41
CA ARG A 516 -12.80 -1.76 -7.62
C ARG A 516 -13.88 -2.78 -7.32
N SER A 517 -14.98 -2.71 -8.05
CA SER A 517 -16.02 -3.73 -7.95
C SER A 517 -16.72 -3.99 -9.26
N VAL A 518 -17.22 -5.21 -9.41
CA VAL A 518 -17.94 -5.68 -10.60
C VAL A 518 -19.14 -6.50 -10.16
N ILE A 519 -20.26 -6.42 -10.87
CA ILE A 519 -21.40 -7.33 -10.65
C ILE A 519 -21.24 -8.56 -11.54
N TYR A 520 -21.45 -9.73 -10.96
CA TYR A 520 -21.51 -11.00 -11.69
C TYR A 520 -22.90 -11.62 -11.55
N ASP A 521 -23.44 -12.15 -12.65
CA ASP A 521 -24.49 -13.17 -12.60
C ASP A 521 -23.86 -14.43 -12.00
N THR A 522 -24.39 -14.89 -10.88
CA THR A 522 -23.76 -15.99 -10.16
C THR A 522 -24.04 -17.33 -10.81
N ASN A 523 -25.11 -17.49 -11.60
CA ASN A 523 -25.55 -18.76 -12.18
C ASN A 523 -24.61 -19.20 -13.30
N ILE A 524 -24.28 -18.29 -14.20
CA ILE A 524 -23.38 -18.51 -15.35
C ILE A 524 -21.99 -17.91 -15.17
N TRP A 525 -21.76 -17.17 -14.08
CA TRP A 525 -20.53 -16.43 -13.81
C TRP A 525 -20.17 -15.43 -14.93
N GLU A 526 -21.13 -14.57 -15.28
CA GLU A 526 -20.95 -13.56 -16.33
C GLU A 526 -20.89 -12.15 -15.75
N LYS A 527 -19.85 -11.40 -16.15
CA LYS A 527 -19.65 -10.00 -15.78
C LYS A 527 -20.75 -9.10 -16.36
N GLN A 528 -21.41 -8.35 -15.50
CA GLN A 528 -22.45 -7.37 -15.86
C GLN A 528 -21.87 -5.95 -15.87
N ILE A 529 -21.59 -5.43 -17.06
CA ILE A 529 -20.99 -4.11 -17.28
C ILE A 529 -22.07 -3.03 -17.17
N GLY A 530 -21.75 -1.90 -16.53
CA GLY A 530 -22.64 -0.75 -16.41
C GLY A 530 -23.54 -0.79 -15.18
N PHE A 531 -23.47 -1.85 -14.36
CA PHE A 531 -24.23 -1.95 -13.12
C PHE A 531 -23.59 -1.20 -11.94
N ILE A 532 -22.32 -0.78 -12.07
CA ILE A 532 -21.58 -0.03 -11.05
C ILE A 532 -21.36 1.42 -11.52
N ASN A 533 -21.89 2.41 -10.77
CA ASN A 533 -21.71 3.84 -11.08
C ASN A 533 -20.36 4.41 -10.62
N ARG A 534 -19.70 3.77 -9.65
CA ARG A 534 -18.46 4.27 -9.05
C ARG A 534 -17.49 3.14 -8.82
N HIS A 535 -16.25 3.33 -9.26
CA HIS A 535 -15.18 2.35 -9.10
C HIS A 535 -15.48 1.00 -9.78
N GLU A 536 -16.12 1.03 -10.95
CA GLU A 536 -16.32 -0.18 -11.75
C GLU A 536 -14.98 -0.79 -12.14
N GLY A 537 -14.84 -2.09 -11.91
CA GLY A 537 -13.65 -2.86 -12.23
C GLY A 537 -13.61 -3.26 -13.70
N SER A 538 -12.44 -3.14 -14.33
CA SER A 538 -12.23 -3.62 -15.70
C SER A 538 -11.83 -5.10 -15.76
N LEU A 539 -11.35 -5.68 -14.65
CA LEU A 539 -10.92 -7.07 -14.61
C LEU A 539 -12.08 -8.04 -14.86
N ASP A 540 -11.77 -9.14 -15.51
CA ASP A 540 -12.63 -10.32 -15.57
C ASP A 540 -12.14 -11.33 -14.53
N ILE A 541 -12.86 -11.41 -13.43
CA ILE A 541 -12.53 -12.26 -12.28
C ILE A 541 -12.88 -13.71 -12.62
N PRO A 542 -11.92 -14.66 -12.52
CA PRO A 542 -12.20 -16.06 -12.79
C PRO A 542 -13.27 -16.62 -11.84
N VAL A 543 -13.97 -17.66 -12.29
CA VAL A 543 -14.94 -18.38 -11.47
C VAL A 543 -14.26 -18.82 -10.17
N PRO A 544 -14.80 -18.47 -8.98
CA PRO A 544 -14.22 -18.88 -7.72
C PRO A 544 -14.29 -20.40 -7.62
N THR A 545 -13.17 -21.03 -7.26
CA THR A 545 -13.13 -22.49 -7.01
C THR A 545 -14.13 -22.89 -5.91
N THR A 546 -14.47 -21.94 -5.04
CA THR A 546 -15.39 -22.11 -3.93
C THR A 546 -16.85 -21.71 -4.21
N LEU A 547 -17.20 -21.37 -5.46
CA LEU A 547 -18.52 -20.81 -5.80
C LEU A 547 -19.69 -21.68 -5.31
N GLU A 548 -19.61 -23.00 -5.45
CA GLU A 548 -20.68 -23.91 -4.97
C GLU A 548 -20.81 -23.91 -3.45
N LYS A 549 -19.69 -23.87 -2.72
CA LYS A 549 -19.72 -23.74 -1.25
C LYS A 549 -20.27 -22.37 -0.86
N MET A 550 -19.92 -21.30 -1.57
CA MET A 550 -20.50 -19.97 -1.34
C MET A 550 -22.01 -19.96 -1.57
N ARG A 551 -22.51 -20.55 -2.66
CA ARG A 551 -23.95 -20.70 -2.93
C ARG A 551 -24.65 -21.47 -1.82
N HIS A 552 -24.06 -22.56 -1.34
CA HIS A 552 -24.59 -23.31 -0.20
C HIS A 552 -24.66 -22.47 1.07
N VAL A 553 -23.59 -21.74 1.42
CA VAL A 553 -23.55 -20.83 2.57
C VAL A 553 -24.64 -19.75 2.46
N VAL A 554 -24.74 -19.11 1.30
CA VAL A 554 -25.75 -18.08 1.00
C VAL A 554 -27.17 -18.64 1.17
N HIS A 555 -27.40 -19.85 0.69
CA HIS A 555 -28.69 -20.53 0.86
C HIS A 555 -29.01 -20.78 2.33
N GLN A 556 -28.10 -21.41 3.08
CA GLN A 556 -28.34 -21.75 4.49
C GLN A 556 -28.60 -20.51 5.35
N LEU A 557 -27.78 -19.46 5.18
CA LEU A 557 -27.91 -18.24 5.98
C LEU A 557 -29.10 -17.38 5.56
N GLY A 558 -29.48 -17.39 4.28
CA GLY A 558 -30.50 -16.51 3.71
C GLY A 558 -31.90 -17.11 3.53
N LYS A 559 -32.08 -18.45 3.60
CA LYS A 559 -33.33 -19.13 3.21
C LYS A 559 -34.61 -18.67 3.92
N THR A 560 -34.50 -18.08 5.11
CA THR A 560 -35.65 -17.58 5.89
C THR A 560 -35.86 -16.08 5.76
N LEU A 561 -34.93 -15.36 5.12
CA LEU A 561 -34.88 -13.91 5.07
C LEU A 561 -35.39 -13.40 3.71
N PRO A 562 -36.30 -12.40 3.69
CA PRO A 562 -36.79 -11.82 2.44
C PRO A 562 -35.66 -11.26 1.57
N PHE A 563 -34.71 -10.61 2.21
CA PHE A 563 -33.46 -10.17 1.62
C PHE A 563 -32.37 -10.13 2.69
N CYS A 564 -31.15 -10.50 2.30
CA CYS A 564 -29.94 -10.22 3.04
C CYS A 564 -28.76 -10.18 2.06
N ARG A 565 -27.89 -9.17 2.18
CA ARG A 565 -26.59 -9.22 1.51
C ARG A 565 -25.64 -10.03 2.38
N ILE A 566 -25.12 -11.13 1.84
CA ILE A 566 -24.19 -12.03 2.55
C ILE A 566 -22.80 -11.80 1.96
N ASP A 567 -21.90 -11.30 2.80
CA ASP A 567 -20.54 -10.95 2.39
C ASP A 567 -19.62 -12.11 2.79
N LEU A 568 -18.92 -12.66 1.80
CA LEU A 568 -17.96 -13.76 1.96
C LEU A 568 -16.59 -13.35 1.40
N TYR A 569 -15.54 -13.98 1.89
CA TYR A 569 -14.21 -13.92 1.30
C TYR A 569 -13.83 -15.29 0.71
N GLU A 570 -13.00 -15.29 -0.33
CA GLU A 570 -12.23 -16.46 -0.75
C GLU A 570 -10.76 -16.25 -0.37
N PHE A 571 -10.18 -17.17 0.37
CA PHE A 571 -8.77 -17.15 0.74
C PHE A 571 -8.22 -18.58 0.73
N HIS A 572 -7.14 -18.83 -0.03
CA HIS A 572 -6.55 -20.15 -0.28
C HIS A 572 -7.59 -21.23 -0.64
N ASN A 573 -8.52 -20.88 -1.54
CA ASN A 573 -9.62 -21.76 -1.99
C ASN A 573 -10.54 -22.24 -0.85
N LYS A 574 -10.66 -21.43 0.22
CA LYS A 574 -11.59 -21.64 1.32
C LYS A 574 -12.52 -20.43 1.45
N VAL A 575 -13.78 -20.70 1.81
CA VAL A 575 -14.79 -19.67 2.07
C VAL A 575 -14.63 -19.16 3.50
N TYR A 576 -14.64 -17.84 3.66
CA TYR A 576 -14.71 -17.20 4.96
C TYR A 576 -15.92 -16.26 5.05
N PHE A 577 -16.58 -16.24 6.20
CA PHE A 577 -17.69 -15.32 6.47
C PHE A 577 -17.17 -13.94 6.87
N SER A 578 -17.77 -12.89 6.30
CA SER A 578 -17.51 -11.50 6.68
C SER A 578 -18.65 -10.92 7.51
N GLU A 579 -19.82 -10.72 6.90
CA GLU A 579 -20.98 -10.12 7.57
C GLU A 579 -22.31 -10.42 6.86
N MET A 580 -23.42 -10.24 7.58
CA MET A 580 -24.77 -10.18 7.02
C MET A 580 -25.27 -8.74 7.07
N THR A 581 -25.68 -8.19 5.93
CA THR A 581 -26.12 -6.79 5.80
C THR A 581 -27.57 -6.72 5.32
N PHE A 582 -28.45 -6.13 6.14
CA PHE A 582 -29.89 -6.02 5.87
C PHE A 582 -30.28 -4.74 5.13
N LEU A 583 -29.56 -3.64 5.38
CA LEU A 583 -29.78 -2.35 4.73
C LEU A 583 -28.47 -1.87 4.08
N PRO A 584 -28.05 -2.45 2.95
CA PRO A 584 -26.87 -1.97 2.23
C PRO A 584 -27.01 -0.47 1.92
N GLY A 585 -25.96 0.30 2.22
CA GLY A 585 -25.99 1.76 2.10
C GLY A 585 -27.06 2.43 2.97
N ALA A 586 -27.53 1.77 4.03
CA ALA A 586 -28.65 2.17 4.86
C ALA A 586 -29.95 2.44 4.05
N GLY A 587 -30.16 1.70 2.95
CA GLY A 587 -31.28 1.90 2.03
C GLY A 587 -31.15 3.16 1.15
N ARG A 588 -29.93 3.65 0.95
CA ARG A 588 -29.60 4.86 0.18
C ARG A 588 -28.42 4.63 -0.76
N ILE A 589 -28.49 3.53 -1.52
CA ILE A 589 -27.43 3.10 -2.43
C ILE A 589 -27.36 4.05 -3.63
N THR A 590 -26.16 4.56 -3.91
CA THR A 590 -25.85 5.37 -5.12
C THR A 590 -24.73 4.77 -5.96
N SER A 591 -24.16 3.64 -5.54
CA SER A 591 -23.03 2.99 -6.21
C SER A 591 -23.45 2.14 -7.40
N PHE A 592 -24.74 1.86 -7.57
CA PHE A 592 -25.29 1.01 -8.62
C PHE A 592 -26.15 1.79 -9.59
N SER A 593 -26.21 1.35 -10.84
CA SER A 593 -27.09 1.94 -11.86
C SER A 593 -28.57 1.76 -11.49
N ASP A 594 -29.41 2.65 -12.00
CA ASP A 594 -30.86 2.58 -11.78
C ASP A 594 -31.46 1.28 -12.36
N GLU A 595 -30.86 0.77 -13.45
CA GLU A 595 -31.19 -0.54 -14.01
C GLU A 595 -30.96 -1.66 -13.00
N PHE A 596 -29.78 -1.73 -12.40
CA PHE A 596 -29.48 -2.79 -11.43
C PHE A 596 -30.31 -2.65 -10.15
N LEU A 597 -30.54 -1.42 -9.67
CA LEU A 597 -31.46 -1.16 -8.56
C LEU A 597 -32.91 -1.58 -8.90
N THR A 598 -33.33 -1.46 -10.16
CA THR A 598 -34.66 -1.92 -10.60
C THR A 598 -34.73 -3.45 -10.62
N ILE A 599 -33.70 -4.13 -11.09
CA ILE A 599 -33.61 -5.60 -11.09
C ILE A 599 -33.72 -6.16 -9.66
N LEU A 600 -32.92 -5.63 -8.73
CA LEU A 600 -32.93 -6.09 -7.33
C LEU A 600 -34.26 -5.79 -6.63
N GLY A 601 -34.89 -4.63 -6.89
CA GLY A 601 -36.20 -4.32 -6.33
C GLY A 601 -37.32 -5.18 -6.91
N GLY A 602 -37.25 -5.53 -8.20
CA GLY A 602 -38.16 -6.48 -8.85
C GLY A 602 -38.22 -7.83 -8.13
N LYS A 603 -37.08 -8.39 -7.72
CA LYS A 603 -37.01 -9.64 -6.95
C LYS A 603 -37.79 -9.57 -5.63
N LEU A 604 -37.78 -8.44 -4.94
CA LEU A 604 -38.54 -8.26 -3.70
C LEU A 604 -40.04 -8.11 -3.93
N ILE A 605 -40.43 -7.52 -5.07
CA ILE A 605 -41.84 -7.39 -5.47
C ILE A 605 -42.43 -8.76 -5.77
N GLU A 606 -41.72 -9.60 -6.52
CA GLU A 606 -42.16 -10.98 -6.83
C GLU A 606 -42.51 -11.77 -5.56
N MET A 607 -41.81 -11.49 -4.45
CA MET A 607 -41.95 -12.21 -3.18
C MET A 607 -42.72 -11.43 -2.11
N GLN A 608 -43.33 -10.31 -2.48
CA GLN A 608 -43.92 -9.32 -1.56
C GLN A 608 -44.94 -9.91 -0.60
N ASN A 609 -45.85 -10.73 -1.12
CA ASN A 609 -46.90 -11.33 -0.29
C ASN A 609 -46.33 -12.24 0.81
N SER A 610 -45.19 -12.90 0.55
CA SER A 610 -44.56 -13.84 1.48
C SER A 610 -43.97 -13.16 2.71
N TRP A 611 -43.42 -11.94 2.58
CA TRP A 611 -42.80 -11.22 3.70
C TRP A 611 -43.73 -10.22 4.39
N ILE A 612 -44.79 -9.73 3.73
CA ILE A 612 -45.85 -8.93 4.37
C ILE A 612 -46.79 -9.81 5.22
N LEU A 613 -47.12 -11.03 4.78
CA LEU A 613 -48.03 -11.90 5.55
C LEU A 613 -47.40 -12.47 6.82
N LYS A 614 -46.07 -12.68 6.84
CA LYS A 614 -45.34 -13.13 8.03
C LYS A 614 -45.36 -12.10 9.16
N SER A 615 -45.37 -10.80 8.86
CA SER A 615 -45.41 -9.75 9.90
C SER A 615 -46.76 -9.70 10.62
N LYS A 616 -47.87 -9.98 9.92
CA LYS A 616 -49.22 -10.02 10.52
C LYS A 616 -49.46 -11.20 11.46
N LYS A 617 -48.80 -12.35 11.25
CA LYS A 617 -48.93 -13.54 12.11
C LYS A 617 -48.20 -13.43 13.46
N ILE A 618 -47.29 -12.46 13.62
CA ILE A 618 -46.50 -12.25 14.85
C ILE A 618 -47.14 -11.12 15.71
N GLN A 619 -48.10 -10.37 15.17
CA GLN A 619 -48.90 -9.36 15.90
C GLN A 619 -50.24 -9.88 16.44
N MET A 620 -50.54 -11.16 16.25
CA MET A 620 -51.60 -11.91 16.95
C MET A 620 -50.94 -12.87 17.93
#